data_AF-A0A431U1F3-F1
#
_entry.id   AF-A0A431U1F3-F1
#
_cell.length_a   1.000
_cell.length_b   1.000
_cell.length_c   1.000
_cell.angle_alpha   90.00
_cell.angle_beta   90.00
_cell.angle_gamma   90.00
#
_symmetry.space_group_name_H-M   'P 1'
#
loop_
_entity.id
_entity.type
_entity.pdbx_description
1 polymer ?
#
loop_
_entity_poly.entity_id
_entity_poly.type
_entity_poly.pdbx_seq_one_letter_code
_entity_poly.pdbx_strand_id
1 'polypeptide(L)'
;MKTLLLPALLLVGAGVRAQSATYQGLPVIKAHELRADYRLGRDWIRGSWRVAPEASPDVLPLPLHAARETVVFCTDRDSVRYSLRPGDVQQFYVLLDDGRYALTELRATAFSTAPLRFDGPRPVAPYTFRYETGPGNAYLAQLRRQYHLDAVVQGAANDTERAQRLLHWVHQQWRHDGSNEPTRKDAISILEEAQQGKQFRCVEYGIVATACLNAYGLPARVLGLKTKDVETTESGAGHVLLETWLPDRQKWVLLDGQWDVMPVLRGQPLNAVELQRAIATDYQALEIRSLSGASKRGYVDWIYPYLYYLDVKFDNREGLGLERARVSGKSSLMLVPAGAKEPRVFQIKNPIEYCLYTRSVEAFYAKPQ
;
A
#
# COMPACT_ATOMS: atom_id res chain seq x y z
N MET A 1 -32.49 -34.18 -62.46
CA MET A 1 -31.12 -33.71 -62.13
C MET A 1 -30.66 -34.45 -60.89
N LYS A 2 -29.58 -35.23 -61.01
CA LYS A 2 -28.98 -36.01 -59.91
C LYS A 2 -28.06 -35.10 -59.10
N THR A 3 -28.31 -34.94 -57.80
CA THR A 3 -27.41 -34.22 -56.90
C THR A 3 -26.62 -35.24 -56.09
N LEU A 4 -25.31 -35.30 -56.32
CA LEU A 4 -24.39 -36.16 -55.58
C LEU A 4 -24.19 -35.63 -54.15
N LEU A 5 -24.33 -36.51 -53.16
CA LEU A 5 -23.82 -36.32 -51.81
C LEU A 5 -22.32 -36.66 -51.76
N LEU A 6 -21.48 -35.69 -51.39
CA LEU A 6 -20.12 -35.93 -50.91
C LEU A 6 -20.16 -36.08 -49.38
N PRO A 7 -19.51 -37.09 -48.77
CA PRO A 7 -19.27 -37.08 -47.34
C PRO A 7 -18.02 -36.25 -47.05
N ALA A 8 -18.16 -35.21 -46.22
CA ALA A 8 -17.04 -34.48 -45.66
C ALA A 8 -16.35 -35.35 -44.60
N LEU A 9 -15.10 -35.73 -44.87
CA LEU A 9 -14.21 -36.40 -43.93
C LEU A 9 -13.86 -35.41 -42.81
N LEU A 10 -14.44 -35.59 -41.61
CA LEU A 10 -13.99 -34.92 -40.40
C LEU A 10 -12.65 -35.53 -39.98
N LEU A 11 -11.54 -34.88 -40.37
CA LEU A 11 -10.25 -35.11 -39.72
C LEU A 11 -10.33 -34.56 -38.29
N VAL A 12 -10.52 -35.47 -37.33
CA VAL A 12 -10.25 -35.19 -35.91
C VAL A 12 -8.74 -35.07 -35.77
N GLY A 13 -8.22 -33.85 -35.85
CA GLY A 13 -6.83 -33.55 -35.54
C GLY A 13 -6.55 -33.89 -34.07
N ALA A 14 -5.81 -34.97 -33.85
CA ALA A 14 -5.20 -35.25 -32.55
C ALA A 14 -4.26 -34.09 -32.21
N GLY A 15 -4.64 -33.27 -31.24
CA GLY A 15 -3.78 -32.22 -30.71
C GLY A 15 -2.52 -32.86 -30.11
N VAL A 16 -1.40 -32.76 -30.81
CA VAL A 16 -0.08 -33.05 -30.26
C VAL A 16 0.16 -32.05 -29.14
N ARG A 17 -0.05 -32.45 -27.89
CA ARG A 17 0.51 -31.74 -26.74
C ARG A 17 2.02 -31.91 -26.83
N ALA A 18 2.74 -30.88 -27.24
CA ALA A 18 4.20 -30.84 -27.14
C ALA A 18 4.58 -31.21 -25.69
N GLN A 19 5.27 -32.34 -25.50
CA GLN A 19 5.83 -32.68 -24.19
C GLN A 19 6.88 -31.61 -23.88
N SER A 20 6.65 -30.85 -22.82
CA SER A 20 7.65 -29.95 -22.25
C SER A 20 8.92 -30.75 -21.98
N ALA A 21 10.07 -30.24 -22.43
CA ALA A 21 11.36 -30.88 -22.19
C ALA A 21 11.55 -31.12 -20.68
N THR A 22 12.13 -32.26 -20.32
CA THR A 22 12.38 -32.63 -18.93
C THR A 22 13.86 -32.87 -18.65
N TYR A 23 14.32 -32.50 -17.47
CA TYR A 23 15.66 -32.80 -16.96
C TYR A 23 15.51 -33.35 -15.53
N GLN A 24 16.14 -34.49 -15.25
CA GLN A 24 15.99 -35.21 -13.98
C GLN A 24 14.52 -35.42 -13.55
N GLY A 25 13.62 -35.63 -14.52
CA GLY A 25 12.19 -35.85 -14.27
C GLY A 25 11.36 -34.59 -14.00
N LEU A 26 11.97 -33.40 -13.99
CA LEU A 26 11.28 -32.11 -13.82
C LEU A 26 11.17 -31.35 -15.14
N PRO A 27 10.14 -30.48 -15.32
CA PRO A 27 10.03 -29.62 -16.50
C PRO A 27 11.23 -28.68 -16.65
N VAL A 28 11.57 -28.34 -17.89
CA VAL A 28 12.64 -27.38 -18.24
C VAL A 28 12.07 -26.24 -19.06
N ILE A 29 12.40 -25.01 -18.68
CA ILE A 29 12.22 -23.81 -19.50
C ILE A 29 13.58 -23.18 -19.78
N LYS A 30 13.72 -22.43 -20.86
CA LYS A 30 14.99 -21.80 -21.26
C LYS A 30 15.02 -20.32 -20.89
N ALA A 31 16.20 -19.74 -20.72
CA ALA A 31 16.39 -18.31 -20.54
C ALA A 31 17.73 -17.85 -21.16
N HIS A 32 17.76 -16.68 -21.78
CA HIS A 32 19.03 -16.02 -22.14
C HIS A 32 19.55 -15.18 -20.98
N GLU A 33 18.64 -14.57 -20.21
CA GLU A 33 18.97 -13.73 -19.05
C GLU A 33 18.63 -14.42 -17.73
N LEU A 34 19.31 -14.03 -16.66
CA LEU A 34 18.96 -14.49 -15.30
C LEU A 34 17.69 -13.80 -14.76
N ARG A 35 17.23 -12.72 -15.39
CA ARG A 35 16.04 -12.01 -14.94
C ARG A 35 14.79 -12.80 -15.32
N ALA A 36 13.85 -12.90 -14.38
CA ALA A 36 12.55 -13.49 -14.63
C ALA A 36 11.42 -12.62 -14.08
N ASP A 37 10.27 -12.74 -14.74
CA ASP A 37 9.00 -12.17 -14.33
C ASP A 37 8.09 -13.30 -13.83
N TYR A 38 7.15 -12.97 -12.96
CA TYR A 38 6.10 -13.92 -12.60
C TYR A 38 4.76 -13.23 -12.44
N ARG A 39 3.68 -13.98 -12.63
CA ARG A 39 2.31 -13.50 -12.48
C ARG A 39 1.58 -14.30 -11.43
N LEU A 40 0.98 -13.61 -10.47
CA LEU A 40 0.09 -14.17 -9.45
C LEU A 40 -1.34 -13.73 -9.72
N GLY A 41 -2.18 -14.65 -10.17
CA GLY A 41 -3.54 -14.30 -10.60
C GLY A 41 -3.50 -13.36 -11.80
N ARG A 42 -3.84 -12.07 -11.63
CA ARG A 42 -3.79 -11.06 -12.70
C ARG A 42 -2.60 -10.11 -12.60
N ASP A 43 -1.89 -10.11 -11.48
CA ASP A 43 -0.81 -9.16 -11.20
C ASP A 43 0.53 -9.68 -11.71
N TRP A 44 1.16 -8.92 -12.60
CA TRP A 44 2.53 -9.17 -13.04
C TRP A 44 3.52 -8.52 -12.07
N ILE A 45 4.49 -9.31 -11.62
CA ILE A 45 5.65 -8.86 -10.88
C ILE A 45 6.84 -8.99 -11.83
N ARG A 46 7.41 -7.84 -12.20
CA ARG A 46 8.43 -7.76 -13.26
C ARG A 46 9.79 -7.39 -12.72
N GLY A 47 10.82 -8.09 -13.18
CA GLY A 47 12.22 -7.79 -12.89
C GLY A 47 12.63 -7.89 -11.43
N SER A 48 11.76 -8.41 -10.55
CA SER A 48 12.03 -8.58 -9.12
C SER A 48 12.69 -9.92 -8.80
N TRP A 49 12.75 -10.85 -9.77
CA TRP A 49 13.39 -12.14 -9.60
C TRP A 49 14.63 -12.26 -10.48
N ARG A 50 15.69 -12.81 -9.90
CA ARG A 50 16.89 -13.23 -10.60
C ARG A 50 17.09 -14.72 -10.31
N VAL A 51 16.98 -15.54 -11.35
CA VAL A 51 17.32 -16.95 -11.31
C VAL A 51 18.75 -17.10 -10.80
N ALA A 52 18.92 -17.93 -9.76
CA ALA A 52 20.21 -18.19 -9.13
C ALA A 52 20.63 -19.65 -9.33
N PRO A 53 21.36 -20.00 -10.41
CA PRO A 53 21.89 -21.36 -10.62
C PRO A 53 22.75 -21.88 -9.46
N GLU A 54 23.37 -20.96 -8.72
CA GLU A 54 24.15 -21.23 -7.51
C GLU A 54 23.30 -21.68 -6.31
N ALA A 55 22.00 -21.41 -6.31
CA ALA A 55 21.05 -21.85 -5.29
C ALA A 55 20.31 -23.11 -5.77
N SER A 56 20.30 -24.16 -4.94
CA SER A 56 19.65 -25.43 -5.29
C SER A 56 18.87 -25.98 -4.09
N PRO A 57 17.54 -25.73 -3.99
CA PRO A 57 16.73 -24.93 -4.92
C PRO A 57 16.88 -23.41 -4.74
N ASP A 58 16.71 -22.67 -5.84
CA ASP A 58 16.42 -21.23 -5.89
C ASP A 58 14.93 -21.01 -5.58
N VAL A 59 14.60 -20.60 -4.34
CA VAL A 59 13.24 -20.61 -3.82
C VAL A 59 12.56 -19.27 -3.98
N LEU A 60 11.56 -19.19 -4.86
CA LEU A 60 10.65 -18.05 -4.99
C LEU A 60 9.44 -18.21 -4.07
N PRO A 61 9.31 -17.44 -2.96
CA PRO A 61 8.13 -17.44 -2.12
C PRO A 61 6.96 -16.73 -2.82
N LEU A 62 5.78 -17.34 -2.78
CA LEU A 62 4.57 -16.85 -3.44
C LEU A 62 3.42 -16.73 -2.42
N PRO A 63 3.21 -15.55 -1.81
CA PRO A 63 2.07 -15.32 -0.94
C PRO A 63 0.78 -15.24 -1.77
N LEU A 64 -0.12 -16.20 -1.56
CA LEU A 64 -1.41 -16.28 -2.24
C LEU A 64 -2.51 -15.64 -1.39
N HIS A 65 -3.35 -14.83 -2.03
CA HIS A 65 -4.52 -14.17 -1.43
C HIS A 65 -5.84 -14.92 -1.69
N ALA A 66 -5.77 -16.02 -2.44
CA ALA A 66 -6.88 -16.94 -2.66
C ALA A 66 -6.48 -18.38 -2.32
N ALA A 67 -7.48 -19.22 -2.05
CA ALA A 67 -7.29 -20.66 -1.79
C ALA A 67 -6.61 -21.40 -2.96
N ARG A 68 -6.65 -20.82 -4.17
CA ARG A 68 -5.98 -21.31 -5.35
C ARG A 68 -5.74 -20.17 -6.33
N GLU A 69 -4.52 -20.07 -6.87
CA GLU A 69 -4.16 -19.07 -7.87
C GLU A 69 -3.42 -19.69 -9.05
N THR A 70 -3.60 -19.10 -10.23
CA THR A 70 -2.72 -19.40 -11.36
C THR A 70 -1.42 -18.62 -11.18
N VAL A 71 -0.31 -19.34 -11.21
CA VAL A 71 1.05 -18.81 -11.24
C VAL A 71 1.63 -19.02 -12.62
N VAL A 72 2.22 -17.98 -13.19
CA VAL A 72 3.03 -18.09 -14.41
C VAL A 72 4.42 -17.56 -14.08
N PHE A 73 5.44 -18.38 -14.29
CA PHE A 73 6.83 -17.94 -14.25
C PHE A 73 7.31 -17.77 -15.69
N CYS A 74 7.92 -16.64 -16.00
CA CYS A 74 8.30 -16.23 -17.34
C CYS A 74 9.75 -15.79 -17.35
N THR A 75 10.54 -16.41 -18.22
CA THR A 75 11.86 -15.91 -18.59
C THR A 75 11.68 -15.01 -19.82
N ASP A 76 12.78 -14.52 -20.36
CA ASP A 76 12.81 -13.80 -21.63
C ASP A 76 12.50 -14.71 -22.84
N ARG A 77 12.51 -16.03 -22.66
CA ARG A 77 12.38 -17.01 -23.75
C ARG A 77 11.18 -17.94 -23.63
N ASP A 78 10.90 -18.44 -22.43
CA ASP A 78 9.89 -19.48 -22.17
C ASP A 78 9.06 -19.13 -20.93
N SER A 79 8.02 -19.94 -20.68
CA SER A 79 7.25 -19.83 -19.45
C SER A 79 6.74 -21.18 -18.97
N VAL A 80 6.45 -21.25 -17.68
CA VAL A 80 5.75 -22.37 -17.07
C VAL A 80 4.55 -21.87 -16.26
N ARG A 81 3.49 -22.68 -16.24
CA ARG A 81 2.23 -22.32 -15.59
C ARG A 81 1.78 -23.42 -14.64
N TYR A 82 1.43 -23.01 -13.43
CA TYR A 82 0.87 -23.88 -12.41
C TYR A 82 -0.40 -23.29 -11.80
N SER A 83 -1.22 -24.14 -11.21
CA SER A 83 -2.36 -23.74 -10.38
C SER A 83 -2.07 -24.18 -8.96
N LEU A 84 -1.60 -23.25 -8.12
CA LEU A 84 -1.09 -23.55 -6.78
C LEU A 84 -2.08 -23.15 -5.69
N ARG A 85 -2.06 -23.89 -4.59
CA ARG A 85 -2.72 -23.63 -3.31
C ARG A 85 -1.67 -23.31 -2.25
N PRO A 86 -2.01 -22.59 -1.17
CA PRO A 86 -1.14 -22.49 0.00
C PRO A 86 -0.64 -23.85 0.47
N GLY A 87 0.67 -24.00 0.61
CA GLY A 87 1.35 -25.26 0.97
C GLY A 87 1.89 -26.04 -0.23
N ASP A 88 1.45 -25.73 -1.45
CA ASP A 88 2.00 -26.37 -2.65
C ASP A 88 3.44 -25.93 -2.89
N VAL A 89 4.26 -26.89 -3.32
CA VAL A 89 5.63 -26.69 -3.77
C VAL A 89 5.74 -27.24 -5.17
N GLN A 90 6.31 -26.44 -6.08
CA GLN A 90 6.52 -26.87 -7.45
C GLN A 90 7.93 -26.53 -7.91
N GLN A 91 8.62 -27.54 -8.44
CA GLN A 91 9.97 -27.40 -8.95
C GLN A 91 10.02 -27.57 -10.47
N PHE A 92 10.96 -26.86 -11.09
CA PHE A 92 11.32 -26.96 -12.50
C PHE A 92 12.75 -26.45 -12.68
N TYR A 93 13.35 -26.72 -13.84
CA TYR A 93 14.65 -26.18 -14.16
C TYR A 93 14.56 -25.00 -15.14
N VAL A 94 15.42 -24.01 -14.93
CA VAL A 94 15.76 -23.00 -15.93
C VAL A 94 17.09 -23.38 -16.57
N LEU A 95 17.09 -23.65 -17.87
CA LEU A 95 18.28 -23.90 -18.67
C LEU A 95 18.79 -22.58 -19.27
N LEU A 96 20.02 -22.23 -18.91
CA LEU A 96 20.73 -21.06 -19.43
C LEU A 96 21.49 -21.39 -20.72
N ASP A 97 21.82 -20.36 -21.51
CA ASP A 97 22.57 -20.51 -22.77
C ASP A 97 23.97 -21.12 -22.57
N ASP A 98 24.58 -20.93 -21.40
CA ASP A 98 25.87 -21.52 -21.05
C ASP A 98 25.78 -23.01 -20.65
N GLY A 99 24.57 -23.59 -20.72
CA GLY A 99 24.29 -24.99 -20.43
C GLY A 99 24.04 -25.29 -18.95
N ARG A 100 24.11 -24.30 -18.06
CA ARG A 100 23.79 -24.50 -16.64
C ARG A 100 22.29 -24.65 -16.44
N TYR A 101 21.93 -25.53 -15.50
CA TYR A 101 20.57 -25.72 -15.02
C TYR A 101 20.44 -25.08 -13.63
N ALA A 102 19.47 -24.20 -13.45
CA ALA A 102 19.05 -23.70 -12.14
C ALA A 102 17.81 -24.46 -11.67
N LEU A 103 17.88 -25.13 -10.52
CA LEU A 103 16.70 -25.75 -9.91
C LEU A 103 15.88 -24.64 -9.23
N THR A 104 14.74 -24.29 -9.79
CA THR A 104 13.85 -23.25 -9.25
C THR A 104 12.67 -23.88 -8.55
N GLU A 105 12.34 -23.36 -7.37
CA GLU A 105 11.20 -23.79 -6.57
C GLU A 105 10.20 -22.64 -6.37
N LEU A 106 8.95 -22.87 -6.77
CA LEU A 106 7.83 -22.03 -6.41
C LEU A 106 7.24 -22.54 -5.09
N ARG A 107 7.32 -21.73 -4.04
CA ARG A 107 6.80 -22.09 -2.72
C ARG A 107 5.56 -21.24 -2.40
N ALA A 108 4.39 -21.83 -2.57
CA ALA A 108 3.13 -21.14 -2.32
C ALA A 108 2.80 -21.13 -0.82
N THR A 109 2.57 -19.95 -0.27
CA THR A 109 2.12 -19.77 1.12
C THR A 109 0.80 -19.01 1.13
N ALA A 110 0.01 -19.18 2.18
CA ALA A 110 -1.11 -18.27 2.40
C ALA A 110 -0.54 -16.91 2.80
N PHE A 111 -1.07 -15.82 2.22
CA PHE A 111 -0.78 -14.49 2.72
C PHE A 111 -1.24 -14.42 4.18
N SER A 112 -0.28 -14.29 5.10
CA SER A 112 -0.54 -14.44 6.53
C SER A 112 -1.20 -13.17 7.08
N THR A 113 -2.51 -13.22 7.24
CA THR A 113 -3.30 -12.12 7.78
C THR A 113 -4.08 -12.56 8.99
N ALA A 114 -4.12 -11.71 10.02
CA ALA A 114 -4.98 -11.89 11.18
C ALA A 114 -5.66 -10.55 11.47
N PRO A 115 -7.00 -10.49 11.56
CA PRO A 115 -7.68 -9.26 11.91
C PRO A 115 -7.25 -8.84 13.31
N LEU A 116 -6.76 -7.61 13.44
CA LEU A 116 -6.38 -7.06 14.73
C LEU A 116 -7.66 -6.77 15.53
N ARG A 117 -7.55 -6.99 16.84
CA ARG A 117 -8.60 -6.64 17.79
C ARG A 117 -8.22 -5.34 18.47
N PHE A 118 -9.22 -4.53 18.76
CA PHE A 118 -9.12 -3.29 19.50
C PHE A 118 -10.26 -3.29 20.53
N ASP A 119 -10.13 -2.46 21.55
CA ASP A 119 -11.19 -2.33 22.55
C ASP A 119 -12.43 -1.69 21.92
N GLY A 120 -13.60 -2.26 22.24
CA GLY A 120 -14.90 -1.76 21.82
C GLY A 120 -15.26 -0.42 22.47
N PRO A 121 -16.47 0.09 22.21
CA PRO A 121 -16.94 1.38 22.74
C PRO A 121 -17.01 1.31 24.27
N ARG A 122 -15.94 1.77 24.92
CA ARG A 122 -15.94 2.11 26.34
C ARG A 122 -15.94 3.63 26.44
N PRO A 123 -16.73 4.22 27.35
CA PRO A 123 -16.62 5.63 27.65
C PRO A 123 -15.21 5.91 28.19
N VAL A 124 -14.33 6.40 27.33
CA VAL A 124 -13.03 6.96 27.72
C VAL A 124 -13.20 8.47 27.67
N ALA A 125 -12.66 9.19 28.67
CA ALA A 125 -12.63 10.65 28.62
C ALA A 125 -12.00 11.09 27.27
N PRO A 126 -12.68 11.94 26.48
CA PRO A 126 -12.24 12.22 25.12
C PRO A 126 -10.90 12.94 25.15
N TYR A 127 -9.98 12.51 24.30
CA TYR A 127 -8.81 13.31 23.99
C TYR A 127 -9.23 14.53 23.18
N THR A 128 -8.72 15.71 23.52
CA THR A 128 -8.98 16.92 22.73
C THR A 128 -8.05 16.94 21.51
N PHE A 129 -8.62 16.72 20.33
CA PHE A 129 -7.96 16.97 19.06
C PHE A 129 -8.26 18.38 18.56
N ARG A 130 -7.26 19.07 18.02
CA ARG A 130 -7.40 20.39 17.38
C ARG A 130 -7.23 20.27 15.88
N TYR A 131 -8.13 20.90 15.15
CA TYR A 131 -8.13 20.98 13.69
C TYR A 131 -8.24 22.44 13.25
N GLU A 132 -8.13 22.66 11.96
CA GLU A 132 -8.42 23.96 11.34
C GLU A 132 -9.86 24.38 11.61
N THR A 133 -10.05 25.68 11.89
CA THR A 133 -11.38 26.26 12.12
C THR A 133 -11.61 27.41 11.15
N GLY A 134 -12.57 27.23 10.25
CA GLY A 134 -12.93 28.24 9.25
C GLY A 134 -11.83 28.55 8.21
N PRO A 135 -12.07 29.53 7.31
CA PRO A 135 -11.17 29.86 6.20
C PRO A 135 -10.00 30.79 6.58
N GLY A 136 -9.83 31.10 7.88
CA GLY A 136 -8.95 32.18 8.35
C GLY A 136 -7.44 31.87 8.34
N ASN A 137 -7.05 30.66 7.95
CA ASN A 137 -5.64 30.27 7.96
C ASN A 137 -4.91 30.84 6.73
N ALA A 138 -4.11 31.89 6.95
CA ALA A 138 -3.35 32.57 5.90
C ALA A 138 -2.34 31.65 5.17
N TYR A 139 -1.74 30.69 5.90
CA TYR A 139 -0.81 29.73 5.31
C TYR A 139 -1.52 28.81 4.32
N LEU A 140 -2.68 28.27 4.70
CA LEU A 140 -3.48 27.43 3.81
C LEU A 140 -4.08 28.20 2.63
N ALA A 141 -4.50 29.46 2.87
CA ALA A 141 -4.95 30.34 1.80
C ALA A 141 -3.82 30.65 0.79
N GLN A 142 -2.59 30.80 1.27
CA GLN A 142 -1.41 30.92 0.40
C GLN A 142 -1.18 29.63 -0.40
N LEU A 143 -1.13 28.48 0.26
CA LEU A 143 -0.93 27.17 -0.38
C LEU A 143 -1.96 26.94 -1.51
N ARG A 144 -3.25 27.15 -1.22
CA ARG A 144 -4.34 26.99 -2.19
C ARG A 144 -4.18 27.85 -3.42
N ARG A 145 -3.81 29.12 -3.24
CA ARG A 145 -3.62 30.09 -4.33
C ARG A 145 -2.35 29.82 -5.13
N GLN A 146 -1.22 29.63 -4.45
CA GLN A 146 0.10 29.45 -5.07
C GLN A 146 0.16 28.19 -5.95
N TYR A 147 -0.52 27.12 -5.56
CA TYR A 147 -0.53 25.84 -6.28
C TYR A 147 -1.84 25.57 -7.02
N HIS A 148 -2.70 26.58 -7.17
CA HIS A 148 -3.94 26.52 -7.95
C HIS A 148 -4.83 25.30 -7.62
N LEU A 149 -4.97 24.96 -6.34
CA LEU A 149 -5.66 23.73 -5.91
C LEU A 149 -7.15 23.70 -6.32
N ASP A 150 -7.77 24.86 -6.54
CA ASP A 150 -9.14 24.95 -7.07
C ASP A 150 -9.29 24.32 -8.46
N ALA A 151 -8.27 24.44 -9.31
CA ALA A 151 -8.26 23.82 -10.64
C ALA A 151 -8.12 22.29 -10.53
N VAL A 152 -7.34 21.80 -9.57
CA VAL A 152 -7.13 20.35 -9.35
C VAL A 152 -8.45 19.63 -9.07
N VAL A 153 -9.33 20.25 -8.29
CA VAL A 153 -10.61 19.65 -7.89
C VAL A 153 -11.79 20.05 -8.79
N GLN A 154 -11.54 20.82 -9.85
CA GLN A 154 -12.59 21.30 -10.74
C GLN A 154 -13.40 20.14 -11.35
N GLY A 155 -14.73 20.20 -11.20
CA GLY A 155 -15.65 19.18 -11.71
C GLY A 155 -15.80 17.94 -10.83
N ALA A 156 -15.16 17.90 -9.64
CA ALA A 156 -15.38 16.82 -8.70
C ALA A 156 -16.82 16.84 -8.13
N ALA A 157 -17.51 15.70 -8.18
CA ALA A 157 -18.92 15.58 -7.81
C ALA A 157 -19.15 15.58 -6.28
N ASN A 158 -18.17 15.12 -5.50
CA ASN A 158 -18.25 14.99 -4.04
C ASN A 158 -16.88 15.06 -3.38
N ASP A 159 -16.84 15.06 -2.05
CA ASP A 159 -15.61 15.19 -1.26
C ASP A 159 -14.65 14.01 -1.45
N THR A 160 -15.18 12.81 -1.69
CA THR A 160 -14.35 11.63 -1.99
C THR A 160 -13.56 11.82 -3.29
N GLU A 161 -14.18 12.41 -4.31
CA GLU A 161 -13.50 12.69 -5.58
C GLU A 161 -12.51 13.85 -5.46
N ARG A 162 -12.87 14.91 -4.72
CA ARG A 162 -11.94 16.01 -4.42
C ARG A 162 -10.68 15.50 -3.72
N ALA A 163 -10.86 14.63 -2.73
CA ALA A 163 -9.76 14.04 -1.99
C ALA A 163 -8.84 13.20 -2.88
N GLN A 164 -9.38 12.36 -3.77
CA GLN A 164 -8.60 11.58 -4.73
C GLN A 164 -7.83 12.46 -5.72
N ARG A 165 -8.46 13.52 -6.24
CA ARG A 165 -7.80 14.44 -7.19
C ARG A 165 -6.63 15.20 -6.54
N LEU A 166 -6.82 15.69 -5.31
CA LEU A 166 -5.73 16.34 -4.56
C LEU A 166 -4.62 15.34 -4.22
N LEU A 167 -4.96 14.12 -3.78
CA LEU A 167 -3.98 13.07 -3.53
C LEU A 167 -3.14 12.76 -4.77
N HIS A 168 -3.80 12.57 -5.91
CA HIS A 168 -3.15 12.28 -7.18
C HIS A 168 -2.26 13.43 -7.65
N TRP A 169 -2.73 14.68 -7.51
CA TRP A 169 -1.91 15.84 -7.82
C TRP A 169 -0.64 15.86 -6.97
N VAL A 170 -0.74 15.60 -5.65
CA VAL A 170 0.46 15.52 -4.77
C VAL A 170 1.39 14.39 -5.18
N HIS A 171 0.84 13.22 -5.51
CA HIS A 171 1.61 12.06 -5.98
C HIS A 171 2.49 12.39 -7.20
N GLN A 172 2.02 13.29 -8.08
CA GLN A 172 2.74 13.68 -9.30
C GLN A 172 3.85 14.72 -9.08
N GLN A 173 3.97 15.31 -7.88
CA GLN A 173 4.90 16.41 -7.66
C GLN A 173 6.36 15.95 -7.58
N TRP A 174 6.62 14.71 -7.20
CA TRP A 174 7.97 14.13 -7.21
C TRP A 174 7.92 12.59 -7.34
N ARG A 175 9.08 11.97 -7.56
CA ARG A 175 9.25 10.52 -7.41
C ARG A 175 9.73 10.20 -5.99
N HIS A 176 9.25 9.11 -5.40
CA HIS A 176 9.64 8.75 -4.04
C HIS A 176 11.15 8.46 -3.91
N ASP A 177 11.78 9.10 -2.93
CA ASP A 177 13.15 8.84 -2.48
C ASP A 177 13.16 8.68 -0.96
N GLY A 178 13.53 7.49 -0.48
CA GLY A 178 13.52 7.12 0.94
C GLY A 178 14.59 7.81 1.80
N SER A 179 15.55 8.51 1.18
CA SER A 179 16.75 9.02 1.85
C SER A 179 16.84 10.53 1.94
N ASN A 180 15.94 11.27 1.27
CA ASN A 180 16.02 12.72 1.19
C ASN A 180 15.03 13.44 2.11
N GLU A 181 15.45 14.53 2.74
CA GLU A 181 14.62 15.35 3.64
C GLU A 181 14.53 16.81 3.14
N PRO A 182 13.39 17.48 3.32
CA PRO A 182 13.25 18.90 2.99
C PRO A 182 13.95 19.78 4.02
N THR A 183 14.26 21.02 3.65
CA THR A 183 14.83 22.02 4.57
C THR A 183 13.83 22.36 5.67
N ARG A 184 12.53 22.40 5.33
CA ARG A 184 11.42 22.64 6.25
C ARG A 184 10.32 21.61 6.05
N LYS A 185 9.72 21.18 7.16
CA LYS A 185 8.68 20.14 7.19
C LYS A 185 7.28 20.77 7.07
N ASP A 186 7.08 21.58 6.03
CA ASP A 186 5.82 22.24 5.70
C ASP A 186 5.55 22.14 4.19
N ALA A 187 4.27 22.15 3.81
CA ALA A 187 3.84 21.83 2.46
C ALA A 187 4.39 22.80 1.39
N ILE A 188 4.43 24.11 1.66
CA ILE A 188 4.90 25.11 0.70
C ILE A 188 6.39 24.91 0.43
N SER A 189 7.23 24.80 1.47
CA SER A 189 8.67 24.59 1.27
C SER A 189 8.98 23.25 0.61
N ILE A 190 8.25 22.17 0.95
CA ILE A 190 8.41 20.87 0.29
C ILE A 190 8.11 20.98 -1.21
N LEU A 191 7.00 21.61 -1.57
CA LEU A 191 6.60 21.78 -2.96
C LEU A 191 7.57 22.67 -3.75
N GLU A 192 8.07 23.76 -3.14
CA GLU A 192 9.07 24.63 -3.76
C GLU A 192 10.38 23.89 -4.05
N GLU A 193 10.83 23.04 -3.12
CA GLU A 193 12.02 22.22 -3.31
C GLU A 193 11.79 21.07 -4.33
N ALA A 194 10.58 20.49 -4.36
CA ALA A 194 10.21 19.48 -5.36
C ALA A 194 10.21 20.08 -6.78
N GLN A 195 9.73 21.30 -6.96
CA GLN A 195 9.80 22.03 -8.23
C GLN A 195 11.24 22.29 -8.69
N GLN A 196 12.21 22.30 -7.76
CA GLN A 196 13.64 22.40 -8.05
C GLN A 196 14.29 21.03 -8.31
N GLY A 197 13.50 19.96 -8.38
CA GLY A 197 13.94 18.61 -8.71
C GLY A 197 14.24 17.73 -7.50
N LYS A 198 14.03 18.21 -6.26
CA LYS A 198 14.17 17.33 -5.09
C LYS A 198 13.07 16.27 -5.06
N GLN A 199 13.45 15.09 -4.57
CA GLN A 199 12.58 13.95 -4.36
C GLN A 199 12.48 13.67 -2.86
N PHE A 200 11.37 13.13 -2.38
CA PHE A 200 11.12 12.98 -0.94
C PHE A 200 10.45 11.66 -0.58
N ARG A 201 10.37 11.41 0.73
CA ARG A 201 9.89 10.17 1.34
C ARG A 201 8.38 10.20 1.52
N CYS A 202 7.84 9.09 2.03
CA CYS A 202 6.46 8.98 2.51
C CYS A 202 6.00 10.13 3.41
N VAL A 203 6.88 10.61 4.29
CA VAL A 203 6.59 11.67 5.27
C VAL A 203 6.11 12.94 4.56
N GLU A 204 6.82 13.34 3.51
CA GLU A 204 6.53 14.57 2.79
C GLU A 204 5.24 14.46 1.95
N TYR A 205 4.92 13.27 1.40
CA TYR A 205 3.62 13.04 0.76
C TYR A 205 2.48 13.21 1.76
N GLY A 206 2.62 12.64 2.95
CA GLY A 206 1.65 12.78 4.04
C GLY A 206 1.44 14.23 4.45
N ILE A 207 2.52 15.01 4.62
CA ILE A 207 2.46 16.43 4.99
C ILE A 207 1.75 17.26 3.91
N VAL A 208 2.20 17.16 2.66
CA VAL A 208 1.68 18.00 1.57
C VAL A 208 0.21 17.68 1.27
N ALA A 209 -0.15 16.39 1.17
CA ALA A 209 -1.53 16.00 0.93
C ALA A 209 -2.47 16.41 2.07
N THR A 210 -2.02 16.31 3.33
CA THR A 210 -2.80 16.78 4.49
C THR A 210 -3.07 18.28 4.40
N ALA A 211 -2.04 19.08 4.13
CA ALA A 211 -2.19 20.53 4.01
C ALA A 211 -3.08 20.93 2.81
N CYS A 212 -2.98 20.23 1.68
CA CYS A 212 -3.84 20.48 0.51
C CYS A 212 -5.32 20.22 0.80
N LEU A 213 -5.64 19.14 1.52
CA LEU A 213 -7.00 18.81 1.92
C LEU A 213 -7.53 19.83 2.94
N ASN A 214 -6.73 20.17 3.94
CA ASN A 214 -7.05 21.21 4.93
C ASN A 214 -7.29 22.57 4.25
N ALA A 215 -6.49 22.94 3.23
CA ALA A 215 -6.67 24.18 2.47
C ALA A 215 -7.98 24.23 1.66
N TYR A 216 -8.53 23.07 1.31
CA TYR A 216 -9.83 22.96 0.68
C TYR A 216 -11.00 22.88 1.69
N GLY A 217 -10.71 22.73 2.98
CA GLY A 217 -11.70 22.64 4.05
C GLY A 217 -12.15 21.22 4.38
N LEU A 218 -11.41 20.20 3.93
CA LEU A 218 -11.59 18.82 4.39
C LEU A 218 -10.65 18.57 5.56
N PRO A 219 -11.15 18.35 6.80
CA PRO A 219 -10.28 18.10 7.94
C PRO A 219 -9.39 16.89 7.66
N ALA A 220 -8.08 17.08 7.72
CA ALA A 220 -7.11 16.06 7.45
C ALA A 220 -6.04 16.03 8.53
N ARG A 221 -5.41 14.86 8.71
CA ARG A 221 -4.32 14.64 9.65
C ARG A 221 -3.31 13.68 9.07
N VAL A 222 -2.03 13.94 9.35
CA VAL A 222 -0.96 12.97 9.11
C VAL A 222 -1.17 11.76 10.03
N LEU A 223 -1.02 10.57 9.46
CA LEU A 223 -1.12 9.29 10.16
C LEU A 223 0.22 8.56 10.04
N GLY A 224 0.82 8.27 11.20
CA GLY A 224 1.99 7.40 11.31
C GLY A 224 1.55 5.96 11.45
N LEU A 225 2.15 5.08 10.65
CA LEU A 225 1.99 3.63 10.69
C LEU A 225 3.30 2.98 11.13
N LYS A 226 3.22 1.89 11.89
CA LYS A 226 4.39 1.17 12.42
C LYS A 226 4.16 -0.33 12.43
N THR A 227 5.24 -1.08 12.16
CA THR A 227 5.21 -2.54 12.17
C THR A 227 5.10 -3.11 13.59
N LYS A 228 4.72 -4.39 13.69
CA LYS A 228 4.64 -5.09 14.99
C LYS A 228 5.98 -5.13 15.72
N ASP A 229 7.07 -5.29 14.97
CA ASP A 229 8.45 -5.43 15.40
C ASP A 229 9.21 -4.09 15.48
N VAL A 230 8.49 -2.96 15.52
CA VAL A 230 9.04 -1.59 15.47
C VAL A 230 10.17 -1.29 16.46
N GLU A 231 10.24 -1.96 17.60
CA GLU A 231 11.31 -1.76 18.59
C GLU A 231 12.61 -2.46 18.18
N THR A 232 12.55 -3.51 17.37
CA THR A 232 13.68 -4.38 17.01
C THR A 232 14.16 -4.25 15.57
N THR A 233 13.33 -3.71 14.67
CA THR A 233 13.72 -3.48 13.27
C THR A 233 14.67 -2.29 13.17
N GLU A 234 15.84 -2.46 12.54
CA GLU A 234 16.84 -1.37 12.42
C GLU A 234 16.37 -0.22 11.50
N SER A 235 15.67 -0.55 10.41
CA SER A 235 15.24 0.39 9.38
C SER A 235 13.90 0.00 8.75
N GLY A 236 13.15 0.99 8.26
CA GLY A 236 11.92 0.74 7.49
C GLY A 236 10.72 0.25 8.31
N ALA A 237 10.71 0.48 9.62
CA ALA A 237 9.65 0.05 10.53
C ALA A 237 8.44 1.00 10.60
N GLY A 238 8.50 2.11 9.86
CA GLY A 238 7.45 3.12 9.81
C GLY A 238 7.08 3.49 8.39
N HIS A 239 5.81 3.85 8.20
CA HIS A 239 5.30 4.51 7.00
C HIS A 239 4.45 5.70 7.42
N VAL A 240 4.47 6.78 6.65
CA VAL A 240 3.68 7.98 6.94
C VAL A 240 2.78 8.27 5.76
N LEU A 241 1.50 8.42 6.07
CA LEU A 241 0.45 8.78 5.12
C LEU A 241 -0.55 9.69 5.83
N LEU A 242 -1.81 9.72 5.41
CA LEU A 242 -2.80 10.61 6.01
C LEU A 242 -4.18 9.98 6.12
N GLU A 243 -5.02 10.61 6.93
CA GLU A 243 -6.46 10.41 6.92
C GLU A 243 -7.18 11.74 6.76
N THR A 244 -8.33 11.71 6.08
CA THR A 244 -9.24 12.85 5.97
C THR A 244 -10.65 12.48 6.42
N TRP A 245 -11.31 13.40 7.10
CA TRP A 245 -12.71 13.29 7.44
C TRP A 245 -13.55 13.67 6.23
N LEU A 246 -14.35 12.73 5.75
CA LEU A 246 -15.33 12.97 4.70
C LEU A 246 -16.69 13.34 5.33
N PRO A 247 -17.14 14.60 5.24
CA PRO A 247 -18.39 15.03 5.86
C PRO A 247 -19.62 14.30 5.32
N ASP A 248 -19.65 14.02 4.01
CA ASP A 248 -20.74 13.28 3.35
C ASP A 248 -20.87 11.83 3.86
N ARG A 249 -19.78 11.26 4.38
CA ARG A 249 -19.73 9.89 4.93
C ARG A 249 -19.70 9.82 6.45
N GLN A 250 -19.50 10.96 7.11
CA GLN A 250 -19.26 11.04 8.56
C GLN A 250 -18.19 10.04 9.03
N LYS A 251 -17.05 9.96 8.32
CA LYS A 251 -15.95 9.06 8.69
C LYS A 251 -14.57 9.57 8.29
N TRP A 252 -13.56 9.10 9.02
CA TRP A 252 -12.16 9.17 8.60
C TRP A 252 -11.87 8.15 7.50
N VAL A 253 -11.04 8.54 6.54
CA VAL A 253 -10.64 7.76 5.37
C VAL A 253 -9.15 7.88 5.15
N LEU A 254 -8.47 6.75 4.95
CA LEU A 254 -7.05 6.68 4.64
C LEU A 254 -6.78 7.09 3.20
N LEU A 255 -5.72 7.88 3.02
CA LEU A 255 -5.14 8.20 1.73
C LEU A 255 -3.63 8.01 1.82
N ASP A 256 -3.03 7.48 0.75
CA ASP A 256 -1.58 7.29 0.65
C ASP A 256 -1.05 8.04 -0.56
N GLY A 257 -0.39 9.19 -0.32
CA GLY A 257 0.13 10.04 -1.38
C GLY A 257 1.34 9.45 -2.10
N GLN A 258 2.10 8.57 -1.44
CA GLN A 258 3.22 7.89 -2.09
C GLN A 258 2.71 6.92 -3.17
N TRP A 259 1.62 6.23 -2.89
CA TRP A 259 1.04 5.22 -3.79
C TRP A 259 -0.12 5.72 -4.64
N ASP A 260 -0.62 6.93 -4.39
CA ASP A 260 -1.89 7.45 -4.93
C ASP A 260 -3.04 6.47 -4.72
N VAL A 261 -3.29 6.13 -3.44
CA VAL A 261 -4.25 5.11 -3.06
C VAL A 261 -5.30 5.61 -2.08
N MET A 262 -6.55 5.28 -2.37
CA MET A 262 -7.69 5.27 -1.43
C MET A 262 -8.27 3.84 -1.38
N PRO A 263 -8.16 3.12 -0.25
CA PRO A 263 -8.78 1.81 -0.11
C PRO A 263 -10.29 1.92 0.04
N VAL A 264 -11.02 1.02 -0.61
CA VAL A 264 -12.49 1.00 -0.63
C VAL A 264 -12.99 -0.43 -0.48
N LEU A 265 -14.01 -0.64 0.36
CA LEU A 265 -14.72 -1.92 0.43
C LEU A 265 -16.19 -1.70 0.07
N ARG A 266 -16.66 -2.35 -0.99
CA ARG A 266 -18.08 -2.32 -1.43
C ARG A 266 -18.59 -0.87 -1.57
N GLY A 267 -17.81 -0.01 -2.20
CA GLY A 267 -18.12 1.40 -2.41
C GLY A 267 -17.84 2.34 -1.23
N GLN A 268 -17.45 1.83 -0.06
CA GLN A 268 -17.13 2.63 1.13
C GLN A 268 -15.61 2.81 1.31
N PRO A 269 -15.09 4.05 1.26
CA PRO A 269 -13.69 4.32 1.60
C PRO A 269 -13.38 3.91 3.03
N LEU A 270 -12.14 3.47 3.29
CA LEU A 270 -11.74 2.86 4.55
C LEU A 270 -10.72 3.73 5.30
N ASN A 271 -10.77 3.72 6.63
CA ASN A 271 -9.63 4.11 7.46
C ASN A 271 -8.61 2.95 7.59
N ALA A 272 -7.49 3.21 8.27
CA ALA A 272 -6.42 2.22 8.39
C ALA A 272 -6.82 0.94 9.13
N VAL A 273 -7.62 1.03 10.20
CA VAL A 273 -8.13 -0.14 10.95
C VAL A 273 -9.09 -0.97 10.10
N GLU A 274 -9.96 -0.31 9.36
CA GLU A 274 -10.89 -0.95 8.43
C GLU A 274 -10.15 -1.62 7.26
N LEU A 275 -9.11 -0.98 6.71
CA LEU A 275 -8.24 -1.57 5.69
C LEU A 275 -7.56 -2.84 6.22
N GLN A 276 -6.98 -2.78 7.42
CA GLN A 276 -6.33 -3.93 8.06
C GLN A 276 -7.30 -5.12 8.16
N ARG A 277 -8.52 -4.87 8.62
CA ARG A 277 -9.57 -5.88 8.70
C ARG A 277 -9.97 -6.39 7.32
N ALA A 278 -10.21 -5.49 6.37
CA ALA A 278 -10.65 -5.85 5.02
C ALA A 278 -9.61 -6.71 4.28
N ILE A 279 -8.31 -6.46 4.48
CA ILE A 279 -7.25 -7.32 3.96
C ILE A 279 -7.37 -8.74 4.52
N ALA A 280 -7.67 -8.87 5.82
CA ALA A 280 -7.75 -10.16 6.48
C ALA A 280 -9.05 -10.94 6.21
N THR A 281 -10.18 -10.27 5.99
CA THR A 281 -11.50 -10.92 5.92
C THR A 281 -12.22 -10.77 4.59
N ASP A 282 -11.90 -9.75 3.80
CA ASP A 282 -12.67 -9.33 2.64
C ASP A 282 -11.78 -9.03 1.42
N TYR A 283 -10.58 -9.63 1.35
CA TYR A 283 -9.58 -9.29 0.34
C TYR A 283 -10.17 -9.28 -1.08
N GLN A 284 -11.03 -10.25 -1.44
CA GLN A 284 -11.61 -10.31 -2.79
C GLN A 284 -12.48 -9.09 -3.14
N ALA A 285 -13.24 -8.57 -2.16
CA ALA A 285 -14.12 -7.41 -2.33
C ALA A 285 -13.41 -6.05 -2.09
N LEU A 286 -12.19 -6.07 -1.54
CA LEU A 286 -11.37 -4.88 -1.34
C LEU A 286 -10.94 -4.29 -2.69
N GLU A 287 -11.15 -2.99 -2.87
CA GLU A 287 -10.65 -2.18 -3.98
C GLU A 287 -9.52 -1.29 -3.47
N ILE A 288 -8.47 -1.17 -4.27
CA ILE A 288 -7.41 -0.16 -4.10
C ILE A 288 -7.65 0.86 -5.22
N ARG A 289 -8.36 1.94 -4.91
CA ARG A 289 -8.66 2.99 -5.90
C ARG A 289 -7.46 3.89 -6.05
N SER A 290 -7.09 4.14 -7.29
CA SER A 290 -5.90 4.90 -7.65
C SER A 290 -6.11 5.54 -9.02
N LEU A 291 -5.73 6.81 -9.17
CA LEU A 291 -5.76 7.49 -10.46
C LEU A 291 -4.47 7.22 -11.26
N SER A 292 -3.41 6.75 -10.60
CA SER A 292 -2.16 6.27 -11.22
C SER A 292 -2.15 4.76 -11.54
N GLY A 293 -3.17 4.00 -11.11
CA GLY A 293 -3.32 2.58 -11.42
C GLY A 293 -2.51 1.64 -10.53
N ALA A 294 -2.35 1.97 -9.23
CA ALA A 294 -1.65 1.12 -8.27
C ALA A 294 -2.18 -0.33 -8.24
N SER A 295 -1.27 -1.32 -8.21
CA SER A 295 -1.65 -2.73 -8.06
C SER A 295 -2.22 -2.98 -6.67
N LYS A 296 -3.41 -3.59 -6.60
CA LYS A 296 -4.02 -4.03 -5.35
C LYS A 296 -3.11 -4.98 -4.57
N ARG A 297 -2.56 -6.00 -5.22
CA ARG A 297 -1.64 -6.95 -4.58
C ARG A 297 -0.38 -6.25 -4.11
N GLY A 298 0.26 -5.51 -5.02
CA GLY A 298 1.52 -4.83 -4.70
C GLY A 298 1.38 -3.87 -3.51
N TYR A 299 0.29 -3.10 -3.48
CA TYR A 299 0.00 -2.21 -2.36
C TYR A 299 -0.31 -2.97 -1.07
N VAL A 300 -1.19 -3.97 -1.11
CA VAL A 300 -1.58 -4.74 0.10
C VAL A 300 -0.38 -5.46 0.72
N ASP A 301 0.43 -6.14 -0.10
CA ASP A 301 1.62 -6.86 0.36
C ASP A 301 2.61 -5.91 1.06
N TRP A 302 2.72 -4.69 0.53
CA TRP A 302 3.62 -3.66 1.04
C TRP A 302 3.09 -2.94 2.29
N ILE A 303 1.82 -2.54 2.31
CA ILE A 303 1.24 -1.73 3.41
C ILE A 303 0.89 -2.56 4.64
N TYR A 304 0.49 -3.83 4.46
CA TYR A 304 -0.08 -4.65 5.54
C TYR A 304 0.81 -4.75 6.79
N PRO A 305 2.16 -4.94 6.69
CA PRO A 305 3.02 -4.98 7.87
C PRO A 305 2.96 -3.72 8.73
N TYR A 306 2.69 -2.56 8.14
CA TYR A 306 2.64 -1.26 8.82
C TYR A 306 1.32 -0.99 9.53
N LEU A 307 0.24 -1.71 9.18
CA LEU A 307 -1.10 -1.53 9.75
C LEU A 307 -1.23 -2.17 11.14
N TYR A 308 -0.24 -1.97 12.03
CA TYR A 308 -0.20 -2.56 13.36
C TYR A 308 -0.33 -1.52 14.48
N TYR A 309 0.62 -0.59 14.60
CA TYR A 309 0.45 0.59 15.47
C TYR A 309 0.20 1.83 14.62
N LEU A 310 -0.71 2.69 15.09
CA LEU A 310 -1.16 3.86 14.37
C LEU A 310 -1.06 5.07 15.28
N ASP A 311 -0.46 6.18 14.85
CA ASP A 311 -0.42 7.39 15.66
C ASP A 311 -0.78 8.66 14.89
N VAL A 312 -1.46 9.56 15.60
CA VAL A 312 -1.89 10.86 15.10
C VAL A 312 -1.55 11.93 16.13
N LYS A 313 -1.32 13.16 15.67
CA LYS A 313 -1.08 14.30 16.56
C LYS A 313 -2.38 14.74 17.21
N PHE A 314 -2.31 15.28 18.43
CA PHE A 314 -3.44 15.96 19.06
C PHE A 314 -3.72 17.31 18.39
N ASP A 315 -2.68 17.99 17.89
CA ASP A 315 -2.83 19.27 17.19
C ASP A 315 -2.50 19.09 15.70
N ASN A 316 -3.54 19.06 14.88
CA ASN A 316 -3.50 18.85 13.43
C ASN A 316 -3.70 20.16 12.65
N ARG A 317 -3.49 21.31 13.30
CA ARG A 317 -3.52 22.61 12.61
C ARG A 317 -2.35 22.76 11.63
N GLU A 318 -2.41 23.71 10.72
CA GLU A 318 -1.43 23.95 9.67
C GLU A 318 -0.84 25.35 9.80
N GLY A 319 0.46 25.48 9.53
CA GLY A 319 1.15 26.76 9.60
C GLY A 319 2.50 26.69 10.30
N LEU A 320 3.28 27.75 10.08
CA LEU A 320 4.63 27.89 10.59
C LEU A 320 4.63 28.50 12.00
N GLY A 321 5.57 28.05 12.84
CA GLY A 321 5.78 28.62 14.18
C GLY A 321 4.64 28.40 15.17
N LEU A 322 3.69 27.51 14.88
CA LEU A 322 2.57 27.23 15.77
C LEU A 322 3.03 26.51 17.04
N GLU A 323 2.69 27.06 18.21
CA GLU A 323 2.74 26.30 19.45
C GLU A 323 1.66 25.20 19.41
N ARG A 324 2.13 23.96 19.42
CA ARG A 324 1.29 22.78 19.31
C ARG A 324 0.71 22.39 20.66
N ALA A 325 -0.60 22.27 20.72
CA ALA A 325 -1.28 21.77 21.89
C ALA A 325 -0.85 20.34 22.21
N ARG A 326 -0.75 20.05 23.50
CA ARG A 326 -0.39 18.74 24.05
C ARG A 326 -1.47 18.27 25.00
N VAL A 327 -1.63 16.96 25.11
CA VAL A 327 -2.50 16.33 26.10
C VAL A 327 -1.61 15.58 27.08
N SER A 328 -1.66 15.95 28.37
CA SER A 328 -0.80 15.38 29.42
C SER A 328 0.69 15.42 29.06
N GLY A 329 1.14 16.53 28.43
CA GLY A 329 2.53 16.72 27.98
C GLY A 329 2.92 15.97 26.70
N LYS A 330 2.04 15.13 26.15
CA LYS A 330 2.26 14.34 24.93
C LYS A 330 1.69 15.02 23.70
N SER A 331 2.34 14.85 22.54
CA SER A 331 1.91 15.47 21.28
C SER A 331 1.03 14.56 20.44
N SER A 332 1.05 13.24 20.68
CA SER A 332 0.38 12.26 19.84
C SER A 332 -0.39 11.23 20.66
N LEU A 333 -1.39 10.63 20.02
CA LEU A 333 -2.08 9.43 20.49
C LEU A 333 -1.70 8.27 19.58
N MET A 334 -1.30 7.14 20.17
CA MET A 334 -1.05 5.89 19.45
C MET A 334 -2.13 4.87 19.76
N LEU A 335 -2.80 4.38 18.73
CA LEU A 335 -3.67 3.22 18.77
C LEU A 335 -2.84 1.93 18.73
N VAL A 336 -3.09 1.08 19.72
CA VAL A 336 -2.39 -0.19 19.94
C VAL A 336 -3.41 -1.33 19.89
N PRO A 337 -3.11 -2.45 19.21
CA PRO A 337 -3.99 -3.62 19.23
C PRO A 337 -4.18 -4.20 20.64
N ALA A 338 -5.34 -4.77 20.91
CA ALA A 338 -5.63 -5.47 22.15
C ALA A 338 -4.62 -6.62 22.37
N GLY A 339 -4.06 -6.70 23.58
CA GLY A 339 -3.02 -7.66 23.94
C GLY A 339 -1.61 -7.34 23.41
N ALA A 340 -1.45 -6.31 22.57
CA ALA A 340 -0.13 -5.86 22.15
C ALA A 340 0.56 -5.01 23.22
N LYS A 341 1.90 -5.10 23.23
CA LYS A 341 2.78 -4.21 24.00
C LYS A 341 2.69 -2.79 23.43
N GLU A 342 2.69 -1.80 24.31
CA GLU A 342 2.87 -0.39 23.92
C GLU A 342 4.35 -0.18 23.54
N PRO A 343 4.66 0.14 22.27
CA PRO A 343 6.04 0.29 21.83
C PRO A 343 6.66 1.52 22.48
N ARG A 344 7.87 1.40 23.03
CA ARG A 344 8.57 2.50 23.73
C ARG A 344 9.76 3.02 22.97
N VAL A 345 10.20 2.30 21.93
CA VAL A 345 11.34 2.67 21.11
C VAL A 345 10.98 2.47 19.63
N PHE A 346 11.38 3.41 18.78
CA PHE A 346 11.25 3.34 17.35
C PHE A 346 12.61 3.02 16.73
N GLN A 347 12.68 1.89 16.04
CA GLN A 347 13.86 1.38 15.36
C GLN A 347 15.10 1.30 16.25
N ILE A 348 14.99 0.58 17.37
CA ILE A 348 16.06 0.28 18.36
C ILE A 348 16.58 1.49 19.15
N LYS A 349 16.57 2.69 18.58
CA LYS A 349 17.32 3.84 19.11
C LYS A 349 16.50 5.07 19.46
N ASN A 350 15.30 5.26 18.91
CA ASN A 350 14.55 6.50 19.10
C ASN A 350 13.42 6.35 20.14
N PRO A 351 13.52 6.91 21.35
CA PRO A 351 12.46 6.78 22.36
C PRO A 351 11.10 7.34 21.90
N ILE A 352 10.01 6.63 22.17
CA ILE A 352 8.62 7.04 21.91
C ILE A 352 8.06 7.65 23.20
N GLU A 353 8.59 8.82 23.56
CA GLU A 353 8.15 9.55 24.76
C GLU A 353 7.04 10.56 24.48
N TYR A 354 6.68 10.75 23.21
CA TYR A 354 5.73 11.77 22.75
C TYR A 354 4.29 11.28 22.63
N CYS A 355 4.03 9.98 22.88
CA CYS A 355 2.72 9.36 22.73
C CYS A 355 2.01 9.11 24.08
N LEU A 356 0.69 9.30 24.08
CA LEU A 356 -0.23 8.53 24.89
C LEU A 356 -0.65 7.28 24.10
N TYR A 357 -1.06 6.21 24.80
CA TYR A 357 -1.53 4.98 24.17
C TYR A 357 -3.02 4.79 24.43
N THR A 358 -3.73 4.29 23.42
CA THR A 358 -5.12 3.86 23.52
C THR A 358 -5.30 2.53 22.80
N ARG A 359 -6.30 1.76 23.22
CA ARG A 359 -6.80 0.59 22.50
C ARG A 359 -8.20 0.83 21.93
N SER A 360 -8.78 2.01 22.16
CA SER A 360 -10.11 2.38 21.71
C SER A 360 -10.06 3.01 20.31
N VAL A 361 -10.72 2.35 19.35
CA VAL A 361 -10.92 2.87 17.99
C VAL A 361 -11.74 4.15 18.02
N GLU A 362 -12.76 4.23 18.86
CA GLU A 362 -13.63 5.41 18.99
C GLU A 362 -12.85 6.64 19.47
N ALA A 363 -11.96 6.47 20.46
CA ALA A 363 -11.12 7.56 20.95
C ALA A 363 -10.11 8.04 19.90
N PHE A 364 -9.59 7.12 19.07
CA PHE A 364 -8.62 7.45 18.00
C PHE A 364 -9.28 8.09 16.77
N TYR A 365 -10.51 7.65 16.45
CA TYR A 365 -11.30 8.10 15.30
C TYR A 365 -12.42 9.06 15.69
N ALA A 366 -12.25 9.81 16.78
CA ALA A 366 -13.17 10.85 17.18
C ALA A 366 -13.45 11.81 16.01
N LYS A 367 -14.71 12.20 15.85
CA LYS A 367 -15.13 13.17 14.83
C LYS A 367 -14.36 14.49 15.07
N PRO A 368 -13.81 15.14 14.03
CA PRO A 368 -13.22 16.46 14.18
C PRO A 368 -14.30 17.46 14.63
N GLN A 369 -13.96 18.25 15.66
CA GLN A 369 -14.83 19.28 16.24
C GLN A 369 -14.50 20.66 15.69
#